data_AF-A0A1D1V904-F1
#
_entry.id   AF-A0A1D1V904-F1
#
_cell.length_a   1.000
_cell.length_b   1.000
_cell.length_c   1.000
_cell.angle_alpha   90.00
_cell.angle_beta   90.00
_cell.angle_gamma   90.00
#
_symmetry.space_group_name_H-M   'P 1'
#
loop_
_entity.id
_entity.type
_entity.pdbx_description
1 polymer ?
#
loop_
_entity_poly.entity_id
_entity_poly.type
_entity_poly.pdbx_seq_one_letter_code
_entity_poly.pdbx_strand_id
1 'polypeptide(L)'
;MSLAGLKKQFNKANQYVSEKIGGAEPTRLDEDFKEMERKTDVTAELIENLINRTKEYLQPNPATRAKMNAFNSYAKMRGQAKQHPYPQSEGLLGDTMVKYGGDLGPESLFGQSLIEAGEAMRQMAEVKYALEDQVRQAFLDPLHLLQTKDIKDLLFHRKKLEGRRLDFDCKKRKHVKGVFAFLD
;
A
#
# COMPACT_ATOMS: atom_id res chain seq x y z
N MET A 1 -3.66 -32.29 2.74
CA MET A 1 -2.25 -32.29 3.20
C MET A 1 -1.85 -33.72 3.52
N SER A 2 -0.81 -34.27 2.87
CA SER A 2 -0.34 -35.65 3.12
C SER A 2 0.46 -35.74 4.43
N LEU A 3 0.47 -36.92 5.08
CA LEU A 3 1.26 -37.22 6.29
C LEU A 3 2.75 -36.85 6.14
N ALA A 4 3.31 -37.04 4.93
CA ALA A 4 4.69 -36.65 4.63
C ALA A 4 4.89 -35.12 4.64
N GLY A 5 3.89 -34.36 4.17
CA GLY A 5 3.88 -32.90 4.19
C GLY A 5 3.79 -32.36 5.62
N LEU A 6 2.97 -32.99 6.47
CA LEU A 6 2.84 -32.66 7.88
C LEU A 6 4.15 -32.92 8.64
N LYS A 7 4.75 -34.11 8.50
CA LYS A 7 6.06 -34.45 9.08
C LYS A 7 7.16 -33.45 8.67
N LYS A 8 7.13 -32.97 7.42
CA LYS A 8 8.04 -31.93 6.94
C LYS A 8 7.87 -30.60 7.67
N GLN A 9 6.65 -30.15 7.90
CA GLN A 9 6.41 -28.89 8.64
C GLN A 9 6.87 -28.98 10.10
N PHE A 10 6.61 -30.12 10.78
CA PHE A 10 7.14 -30.36 12.13
C PHE A 10 8.67 -30.33 12.17
N ASN A 11 9.34 -30.91 11.17
CA ASN A 11 10.81 -30.89 11.10
C ASN A 11 11.37 -29.47 10.92
N LYS A 12 10.71 -28.62 10.12
CA LYS A 12 11.10 -27.21 9.96
C LYS A 12 10.91 -26.42 11.25
N ALA A 13 9.77 -26.61 11.92
CA ALA A 13 9.49 -25.96 13.20
C ALA A 13 10.49 -26.37 14.28
N ASN A 14 10.82 -27.66 14.36
CA ASN A 14 11.84 -28.16 15.28
C ASN A 14 13.23 -27.59 14.96
N GLN A 15 13.59 -27.44 13.68
CA GLN A 15 14.83 -26.80 13.29
C GLN A 15 14.86 -25.32 13.70
N TYR A 16 13.79 -24.58 13.43
CA TYR A 16 13.67 -23.16 13.79
C TYR A 16 13.86 -22.95 15.30
N VAL A 17 13.18 -23.75 16.12
CA VAL A 17 13.34 -23.71 17.60
C VAL A 17 14.78 -24.04 17.99
N SER A 18 15.38 -25.03 17.36
CA SER A 18 16.75 -25.43 17.68
C SER A 18 17.80 -24.38 17.31
N GLU A 19 17.57 -23.58 16.27
CA GLU A 19 18.47 -22.48 15.90
C GLU A 19 18.30 -21.27 16.83
N LYS A 20 17.06 -20.99 17.26
CA LYS A 20 16.76 -19.84 18.13
C LYS A 20 17.10 -20.09 19.61
N ILE A 21 16.95 -21.32 20.09
CA ILE A 21 17.02 -21.65 21.53
C ILE A 21 18.09 -22.72 21.80
N GLY A 22 18.33 -23.62 20.83
CA GLY A 22 19.17 -24.81 21.02
C GLY A 22 20.61 -24.69 20.51
N GLY A 23 21.07 -23.49 20.14
CA GLY A 23 22.45 -23.25 19.69
C GLY A 23 22.84 -23.90 18.37
N ALA A 24 21.89 -24.41 17.58
CA ALA A 24 22.20 -24.95 16.26
C ALA A 24 22.56 -23.81 15.29
N GLU A 25 23.73 -23.88 14.67
CA GLU A 25 24.10 -22.88 13.66
C GLU A 25 23.25 -23.05 12.39
N PRO A 26 22.57 -21.98 11.94
CA PRO A 26 21.84 -22.00 10.67
C PRO A 26 22.82 -21.95 9.50
N THR A 27 22.42 -22.49 8.34
CA THR A 27 23.09 -22.16 7.09
C THR A 27 23.03 -20.65 6.88
N ARG A 28 24.19 -19.99 6.85
CA ARG A 28 24.29 -18.54 6.71
C ARG A 28 24.06 -18.14 5.26
N LEU A 29 23.29 -17.07 5.07
CA LEU A 29 23.21 -16.36 3.80
C LEU A 29 24.39 -15.40 3.70
N ASP A 30 24.85 -15.12 2.49
CA ASP A 30 25.90 -14.13 2.23
C ASP A 30 25.44 -12.71 2.61
N GLU A 31 26.41 -11.83 2.84
CA GLU A 31 26.13 -10.46 3.30
C GLU A 31 25.40 -9.63 2.24
N ASP A 32 25.67 -9.86 0.95
CA ASP A 32 24.97 -9.16 -0.14
C ASP A 32 23.48 -9.52 -0.14
N PHE A 33 23.14 -10.79 0.06
CA PHE A 33 21.76 -11.25 0.19
C PHE A 33 21.05 -10.61 1.37
N LYS A 34 21.70 -10.54 2.54
CA LYS A 34 21.13 -9.90 3.73
C LYS A 34 20.90 -8.40 3.51
N GLU A 35 21.81 -7.71 2.84
CA GLU A 35 21.63 -6.30 2.52
C GLU A 35 20.49 -6.08 1.52
N MET A 36 20.34 -6.97 0.53
CA MET A 36 19.18 -6.96 -0.37
C MET A 36 17.85 -7.21 0.36
N GLU A 37 17.81 -8.15 1.30
CA GLU A 37 16.64 -8.37 2.15
C GLU A 37 16.29 -7.12 2.95
N ARG A 38 17.28 -6.50 3.60
CA ARG A 38 17.09 -5.27 4.38
C ARG A 38 16.55 -4.13 3.51
N LYS A 39 17.14 -3.89 2.34
CA LYS A 39 16.66 -2.86 1.38
C LYS A 39 15.23 -3.13 0.93
N THR A 40 14.88 -4.40 0.72
CA THR A 40 13.52 -4.78 0.34
C THR A 40 12.51 -4.49 1.44
N ASP A 41 12.85 -4.82 2.69
CA ASP A 41 11.98 -4.57 3.84
C ASP A 41 11.71 -3.07 4.02
N VAL A 42 12.77 -2.25 3.96
CA VAL A 42 12.64 -0.78 4.02
C VAL A 42 11.80 -0.25 2.85
N THR A 43 11.98 -0.82 1.66
CA THR A 43 11.22 -0.40 0.46
C THR A 43 9.74 -0.75 0.59
N ALA A 44 9.40 -1.91 1.14
CA ALA A 44 8.02 -2.32 1.39
C ALA A 44 7.32 -1.35 2.37
N GLU A 45 7.99 -1.02 3.48
CA GLU A 45 7.48 -0.07 4.47
C GLU A 45 7.37 1.35 3.90
N LEU A 46 8.36 1.79 3.13
CA LEU A 46 8.35 3.09 2.45
C LEU A 46 7.13 3.22 1.53
N ILE A 47 6.87 2.21 0.70
CA ILE A 47 5.76 2.25 -0.27
C ILE A 47 4.42 2.30 0.45
N GLU A 48 4.23 1.51 1.49
CA GLU A 48 3.01 1.55 2.31
C GLU A 48 2.79 2.94 2.91
N ASN A 49 3.83 3.51 3.51
CA ASN A 49 3.77 4.85 4.10
C ASN A 49 3.51 5.94 3.05
N LEU A 50 4.16 5.90 1.89
CA LEU A 50 3.94 6.87 0.81
C LEU A 50 2.50 6.84 0.30
N ILE A 51 1.93 5.65 0.10
CA ILE A 51 0.52 5.51 -0.31
C ILE A 51 -0.39 6.14 0.74
N ASN A 52 -0.20 5.83 2.02
CA ASN A 52 -1.06 6.32 3.09
C ASN A 52 -0.95 7.84 3.28
N ARG A 53 0.26 8.38 3.34
CA ARG A 53 0.51 9.82 3.50
C ARG A 53 0.01 10.64 2.32
N THR A 54 0.14 10.11 1.10
CA THR A 54 -0.37 10.81 -0.09
C THR A 54 -1.90 10.84 -0.10
N LYS A 55 -2.58 9.76 0.31
CA LYS A 55 -4.04 9.76 0.47
C LYS A 55 -4.51 10.74 1.55
N GLU A 56 -3.77 10.84 2.64
CA GLU A 56 -4.01 11.84 3.70
C GLU A 56 -3.88 13.27 3.20
N TYR A 57 -2.84 13.54 2.42
CA TYR A 57 -2.58 14.83 1.79
C TYR A 57 -3.69 15.23 0.80
N LEU A 58 -4.06 14.32 -0.12
CA LEU A 58 -5.08 14.60 -1.12
C LEU A 58 -6.46 14.80 -0.48
N GLN A 59 -6.78 13.99 0.54
CA GLN A 59 -8.07 14.03 1.22
C GLN A 59 -7.88 13.98 2.75
N PRO A 60 -7.72 15.15 3.41
CA PRO A 60 -7.58 15.22 4.86
C PRO A 60 -8.82 14.71 5.60
N ASN A 61 -10.00 14.92 5.03
CA ASN A 61 -11.26 14.44 5.61
C ASN A 61 -11.39 12.91 5.47
N PRO A 62 -11.50 12.16 6.59
CA PRO A 62 -11.60 10.70 6.56
C PRO A 62 -12.81 10.16 5.79
N ALA A 63 -13.96 10.83 5.86
CA ALA A 63 -15.18 10.39 5.17
C ALA A 63 -15.04 10.53 3.66
N THR A 64 -14.42 11.62 3.22
CA THR A 64 -14.15 11.88 1.80
C THR A 64 -13.08 10.91 1.26
N ARG A 65 -12.03 10.66 2.04
CA ARG A 65 -10.99 9.67 1.72
C ARG A 65 -11.56 8.25 1.56
N ALA A 66 -12.53 7.86 2.40
CA ALA A 66 -13.20 6.56 2.27
C ALA A 66 -13.95 6.43 0.92
N LYS A 67 -14.64 7.50 0.49
CA LYS A 67 -15.32 7.55 -0.82
C LYS A 67 -14.34 7.47 -1.98
N MET A 68 -13.17 8.12 -1.87
CA MET A 68 -12.09 8.03 -2.87
C MET A 68 -11.63 6.60 -3.09
N ASN A 69 -11.46 5.80 -2.03
CA ASN A 69 -11.06 4.40 -2.14
C ASN A 69 -12.15 3.50 -2.76
N ALA A 70 -13.43 3.82 -2.54
CA ALA A 70 -14.58 3.02 -3.00
C ALA A 70 -14.97 3.26 -4.47
N PHE A 71 -14.63 4.43 -5.03
CA PHE A 71 -15.01 4.80 -6.41
C PHE A 71 -14.25 4.03 -7.50
N ASN A 72 -13.25 3.24 -7.10
CA ASN A 72 -12.29 2.55 -7.98
C ASN A 72 -12.86 1.39 -8.83
N SER A 73 -14.12 1.00 -8.64
CA SER A 73 -14.70 -0.15 -9.37
C SER A 73 -15.82 0.19 -10.36
N TYR A 74 -16.48 1.36 -10.24
CA TYR A 74 -17.77 1.59 -10.92
C TYR A 74 -17.76 2.68 -12.00
N ALA A 75 -16.93 3.72 -11.88
CA ALA A 75 -17.01 4.87 -12.80
C ALA A 75 -16.35 4.63 -14.17
N LYS A 76 -15.28 3.83 -14.24
CA LYS A 76 -14.65 3.43 -15.52
C LYS A 76 -15.56 2.56 -16.40
N MET A 77 -16.57 1.90 -15.81
CA MET A 77 -17.41 0.92 -16.51
C MET A 77 -18.64 1.51 -17.20
N ARG A 78 -19.04 2.75 -16.87
CA ARG A 78 -20.30 3.35 -17.35
C ARG A 78 -20.15 4.49 -18.36
N GLY A 79 -18.92 4.92 -18.70
CA GLY A 79 -18.70 6.00 -19.66
C GLY A 79 -19.36 7.34 -19.27
N GLN A 80 -19.78 7.49 -18.01
CA GLN A 80 -20.39 8.71 -17.52
C GLN A 80 -19.28 9.69 -17.14
N ALA A 81 -19.15 10.72 -17.97
CA ALA A 81 -18.19 11.79 -17.78
C ALA A 81 -18.53 12.60 -16.51
N LYS A 82 -17.49 12.85 -15.70
CA LYS A 82 -17.37 14.00 -14.78
C LYS A 82 -18.39 14.10 -13.63
N GLN A 83 -18.57 13.05 -12.83
CA GLN A 83 -18.95 13.29 -11.43
C GLN A 83 -17.81 12.86 -10.52
N HIS A 84 -17.13 13.85 -9.96
CA HIS A 84 -16.21 13.60 -8.86
C HIS A 84 -17.01 13.03 -7.68
N PRO A 85 -16.51 11.99 -6.99
CA PRO A 85 -17.26 11.23 -6.00
C PRO A 85 -17.75 12.03 -4.79
N TYR A 86 -17.25 13.25 -4.63
CA TYR A 86 -17.55 14.17 -3.54
C TYR A 86 -17.23 15.60 -3.97
N PRO A 87 -17.91 16.60 -3.37
CA PRO A 87 -17.61 18.00 -3.60
C PRO A 87 -16.29 18.42 -2.92
N GLN A 88 -15.48 19.26 -3.58
CA GLN A 88 -14.39 20.00 -2.93
C GLN A 88 -14.94 21.12 -2.06
N SER A 89 -14.25 21.41 -0.96
CA SER A 89 -14.56 22.53 -0.06
C SER A 89 -14.62 23.88 -0.78
N GLU A 90 -13.71 24.11 -1.72
CA GLU A 90 -13.64 25.35 -2.51
C GLU A 90 -14.86 25.49 -3.41
N GLY A 91 -15.34 24.41 -4.01
CA GLY A 91 -16.54 24.41 -4.83
C GLY A 91 -17.78 24.77 -4.00
N LEU A 92 -17.92 24.18 -2.81
CA LEU A 92 -19.03 24.49 -1.89
C LEU A 92 -19.00 25.94 -1.41
N LEU A 93 -17.81 26.49 -1.15
CA LEU A 93 -17.63 27.90 -0.82
C LEU A 93 -18.02 28.79 -2.01
N GLY A 94 -17.55 28.44 -3.22
CA GLY A 94 -17.88 29.15 -4.45
C GLY A 94 -19.38 29.18 -4.73
N ASP A 95 -20.07 28.04 -4.57
CA ASP A 95 -21.53 27.95 -4.71
C ASP A 95 -22.27 28.85 -3.72
N THR A 96 -21.78 28.93 -2.49
CA THR A 96 -22.33 29.81 -1.45
C THR A 96 -22.15 31.29 -1.85
N MET A 97 -20.95 31.66 -2.31
CA MET A 97 -20.64 33.02 -2.74
C MET A 97 -21.48 33.45 -3.94
N VAL A 98 -21.56 32.61 -4.98
CA VAL A 98 -22.35 32.92 -6.19
C VAL A 98 -23.82 33.03 -5.87
N LYS A 99 -24.37 32.11 -5.05
CA LYS A 99 -25.77 32.15 -4.65
C LYS A 99 -26.12 33.46 -3.94
N TYR A 100 -25.43 33.77 -2.83
CA TYR A 100 -25.77 34.94 -2.05
C TYR A 100 -25.35 36.25 -2.72
N GLY A 101 -24.32 36.22 -3.58
CA GLY A 101 -23.99 37.34 -4.44
C GLY A 101 -25.10 37.67 -5.43
N GLY A 102 -25.77 36.66 -5.98
CA GLY A 102 -26.95 36.82 -6.82
C GLY A 102 -28.17 37.32 -6.02
N ASP A 103 -28.41 36.77 -4.82
CA ASP A 103 -29.51 37.18 -3.95
C ASP A 103 -29.42 38.66 -3.50
N LEU A 104 -28.21 39.22 -3.42
CA LEU A 104 -27.98 40.64 -3.13
C LEU A 104 -28.39 41.58 -4.28
N GLY A 105 -28.64 41.04 -5.47
CA GLY A 105 -29.07 41.79 -6.64
C GLY A 105 -27.90 42.41 -7.44
N PRO A 106 -28.15 42.72 -8.73
CA PRO A 106 -27.11 43.16 -9.66
C PRO A 106 -26.53 44.53 -9.33
N GLU A 107 -27.22 45.37 -8.56
CA GLU A 107 -26.74 46.70 -8.17
C GLU A 107 -25.75 46.65 -6.99
N SER A 108 -25.64 45.52 -6.31
CA SER A 108 -24.74 45.36 -5.17
C SER A 108 -23.30 45.12 -5.65
N LEU A 109 -22.42 46.11 -5.46
CA LEU A 109 -20.97 45.95 -5.72
C LEU A 109 -20.36 44.78 -4.95
N PHE A 110 -20.83 44.55 -3.72
CA PHE A 110 -20.40 43.41 -2.92
C PHE A 110 -20.93 42.09 -3.50
N GLY A 111 -22.19 42.07 -3.98
CA GLY A 111 -22.77 40.91 -4.65
C GLY A 111 -22.01 40.52 -5.92
N GLN A 112 -21.69 41.50 -6.76
CA GLN A 112 -20.85 41.29 -7.96
C GLN A 112 -19.46 40.74 -7.59
N SER A 113 -18.81 41.32 -6.57
CA SER A 113 -17.50 40.85 -6.09
C SER A 113 -17.55 39.43 -5.54
N LEU A 114 -18.63 39.07 -4.84
CA LEU A 114 -18.85 37.69 -4.34
C LEU A 114 -19.03 36.70 -5.49
N ILE A 115 -19.77 37.06 -6.53
CA ILE A 115 -19.94 36.19 -7.70
C ILE A 115 -18.59 35.94 -8.38
N GLU A 116 -17.79 36.98 -8.61
CA GLU A 116 -16.46 36.85 -9.23
C GLU A 116 -15.53 35.97 -8.39
N ALA A 117 -15.45 36.22 -7.08
CA ALA A 117 -14.67 35.39 -6.16
C ALA A 117 -15.18 33.94 -6.12
N GLY A 118 -16.50 33.75 -6.17
CA GLY A 118 -17.14 32.43 -6.15
C GLY A 118 -16.82 31.61 -7.40
N GLU A 119 -16.80 32.23 -8.58
CA GLU A 119 -16.36 31.58 -9.82
C GLU A 119 -14.89 31.17 -9.77
N ALA A 120 -14.01 32.00 -9.20
CA ALA A 120 -12.62 31.62 -8.97
C ALA A 120 -12.48 30.41 -8.03
N MET A 121 -13.32 30.33 -6.98
CA MET A 121 -13.35 29.17 -6.07
C MET A 121 -13.86 27.90 -6.76
N ARG A 122 -14.85 28.00 -7.66
CA ARG A 122 -15.29 26.87 -8.48
C ARG A 122 -14.18 26.37 -9.40
N GLN A 123 -13.43 27.27 -10.04
CA GLN A 123 -12.27 26.89 -10.85
C GLN A 123 -11.18 26.20 -10.02
N MET A 124 -10.94 26.65 -8.78
CA MET A 124 -10.02 26.00 -7.86
C MET A 124 -10.44 24.55 -7.54
N ALA A 125 -11.75 24.29 -7.41
CA ALA A 125 -12.25 22.93 -7.21
C ALA A 125 -11.92 22.01 -8.40
N GLU A 126 -12.09 22.49 -9.63
CA GLU A 126 -11.73 21.76 -10.86
C GLU A 126 -10.23 21.42 -10.91
N VAL A 127 -9.37 22.39 -10.55
CA VAL A 127 -7.92 22.17 -10.47
C VAL A 127 -7.58 21.11 -9.42
N LYS A 128 -8.23 21.12 -8.25
CA LYS A 128 -8.03 20.10 -7.21
C LYS A 128 -8.46 18.72 -7.65
N TYR A 129 -9.60 18.61 -8.33
CA TYR A 129 -10.03 17.34 -8.88
C TYR A 129 -9.03 16.77 -9.90
N ALA A 130 -8.52 17.62 -10.79
CA ALA A 130 -7.51 17.23 -11.77
C ALA A 130 -6.20 16.79 -11.08
N LEU A 131 -5.75 17.51 -10.05
CA LEU A 131 -4.60 17.14 -9.24
C LEU A 131 -4.78 15.75 -8.60
N GLU A 132 -5.93 15.50 -7.99
CA GLU A 132 -6.23 14.20 -7.38
C GLU A 132 -6.20 13.06 -8.39
N ASP A 133 -6.80 13.25 -9.55
CA ASP A 133 -6.82 12.24 -10.61
C ASP A 133 -5.40 11.98 -11.16
N GLN A 134 -4.60 13.04 -11.35
CA GLN A 134 -3.23 12.92 -11.82
C GLN A 134 -2.34 12.21 -10.79
N VAL A 135 -2.37 12.61 -9.51
CA VAL A 135 -1.58 11.97 -8.46
C VAL A 135 -2.03 10.51 -8.27
N ARG A 136 -3.32 10.22 -8.39
CA ARG A 136 -3.81 8.84 -8.32
C ARG A 136 -3.21 7.98 -9.44
N GLN A 137 -3.38 8.39 -10.69
CA GLN A 137 -2.97 7.59 -11.85
C GLN A 137 -1.44 7.50 -12.00
N ALA A 138 -0.72 8.60 -11.75
CA ALA A 138 0.71 8.67 -11.98
C ALA A 138 1.57 8.21 -10.79
N PHE A 139 0.99 8.16 -9.58
CA PHE A 139 1.75 7.85 -8.36
C PHE A 139 1.12 6.75 -7.52
N LEU A 140 -0.15 6.88 -7.12
CA LEU A 140 -0.78 5.90 -6.21
C LEU A 140 -1.02 4.54 -6.87
N ASP A 141 -1.54 4.51 -8.09
CA ASP A 141 -1.86 3.25 -8.78
C ASP A 141 -0.60 2.41 -9.08
N PRO A 142 0.52 2.98 -9.60
CA PRO A 142 1.77 2.24 -9.76
C PRO A 142 2.33 1.70 -8.44
N LEU A 143 2.33 2.50 -7.37
CA LEU A 143 2.83 2.06 -6.06
C LEU A 143 1.95 0.95 -5.46
N HIS A 144 0.63 1.03 -5.65
CA HIS A 144 -0.28 -0.01 -5.22
C HIS A 144 -0.07 -1.33 -5.98
N LEU A 145 0.19 -1.26 -7.29
CA LEU A 145 0.53 -2.44 -8.09
C LEU A 145 1.83 -3.08 -7.61
N LEU A 146 2.88 -2.26 -7.39
CA LEU A 146 4.16 -2.71 -6.87
C LEU A 146 4.00 -3.40 -5.50
N GLN A 147 3.18 -2.82 -4.60
CA GLN A 147 2.89 -3.38 -3.28
C GLN A 147 2.14 -4.72 -3.35
N THR A 148 1.07 -4.79 -4.16
CA THR A 148 0.15 -5.94 -4.19
C THR A 148 0.64 -7.10 -5.03
N LYS A 149 1.58 -6.85 -5.96
CA LYS A 149 2.16 -7.84 -6.86
C LYS A 149 3.61 -8.13 -6.51
N ASP A 150 4.55 -7.27 -6.91
CA ASP A 150 5.97 -7.64 -6.92
C ASP A 150 6.56 -7.77 -5.50
N ILE A 151 6.22 -6.85 -4.58
CA ILE A 151 6.63 -6.96 -3.17
C ILE A 151 6.02 -8.22 -2.54
N LYS A 152 4.73 -8.47 -2.80
CA LYS A 152 4.03 -9.65 -2.28
C LYS A 152 4.67 -10.96 -2.76
N ASP A 153 5.01 -11.03 -4.05
CA ASP A 153 5.66 -12.19 -4.65
C ASP A 153 7.09 -12.37 -4.09
N LEU A 154 7.84 -11.28 -3.93
CA LEU A 154 9.16 -11.32 -3.30
C LEU A 154 9.08 -11.88 -1.88
N LEU A 155 8.18 -11.35 -1.04
CA LEU A 155 7.98 -11.83 0.33
C LEU A 155 7.56 -13.30 0.37
N PHE A 156 6.73 -13.74 -0.58
CA PHE A 156 6.37 -15.15 -0.74
C PHE A 156 7.59 -16.03 -1.05
N HIS A 157 8.44 -15.61 -1.99
CA HIS A 157 9.65 -16.34 -2.36
C HIS A 157 10.67 -16.38 -1.22
N ARG A 158 10.84 -15.27 -0.49
CA ARG A 158 11.69 -15.20 0.71
C ARG A 158 11.23 -16.18 1.78
N LYS A 159 9.93 -16.24 2.08
CA LYS A 159 9.36 -17.23 3.01
C LYS A 159 9.60 -18.67 2.55
N LYS A 160 9.56 -18.92 1.24
CA LYS A 160 9.84 -20.24 0.65
C LYS A 160 11.31 -20.62 0.76
N LEU A 161 12.23 -19.66 0.57
CA LEU A 161 13.67 -19.85 0.75
C LEU A 161 13.97 -20.25 2.20
N GLU A 162 13.50 -19.47 3.17
CA GLU A 162 13.69 -19.76 4.59
C GLU A 162 13.13 -21.15 4.96
N GLY A 163 11.94 -21.47 4.46
CA GLY A 163 11.34 -22.78 4.66
C GLY A 163 12.11 -23.94 4.00
N ARG A 164 12.95 -23.69 2.98
CA ARG A 164 13.84 -24.71 2.38
C ARG A 164 15.14 -24.81 3.15
N ARG A 165 15.71 -23.69 3.61
CA ARG A 165 16.90 -23.64 4.45
C ARG A 165 16.69 -24.45 5.74
N LEU A 166 15.57 -24.23 6.45
CA LEU A 166 15.22 -24.99 7.65
C LEU A 166 15.08 -26.51 7.39
N ASP A 167 14.52 -26.91 6.25
CA ASP A 167 14.42 -28.34 5.89
C ASP A 167 15.80 -28.95 5.61
N PHE A 168 16.66 -28.19 4.93
CA PHE A 168 18.04 -28.58 4.65
C PHE A 168 18.86 -28.74 5.93
N ASP A 169 18.83 -27.74 6.82
CA ASP A 169 19.59 -27.78 8.08
C ASP A 169 19.13 -28.91 9.01
N CYS A 170 17.82 -29.17 9.06
CA CYS A 170 17.26 -30.31 9.78
C CYS A 170 17.80 -31.66 9.27
N LYS A 171 17.82 -31.84 7.94
CA LYS A 171 18.31 -33.06 7.29
C LYS A 171 19.82 -33.22 7.45
N LYS A 172 20.59 -32.14 7.25
CA LYS A 172 22.05 -32.10 7.44
C LYS A 172 22.40 -32.54 8.86
N ARG A 173 21.75 -31.97 9.87
CA ARG A 173 21.97 -32.33 11.28
C ARG A 173 21.63 -33.79 11.57
N LYS A 174 20.52 -34.30 11.04
CA LYS A 174 20.15 -35.72 11.21
C LYS A 174 21.13 -36.66 10.53
N HIS A 175 21.63 -36.30 9.35
CA HIS A 175 22.63 -37.09 8.64
C HIS A 175 23.95 -37.13 9.42
N VAL A 176 24.45 -35.97 9.87
CA VAL A 176 25.67 -35.90 10.70
C VAL A 176 25.51 -36.75 11.96
N LYS A 177 24.41 -36.61 12.70
CA LYS A 177 24.14 -37.45 13.89
C LYS A 177 24.05 -38.94 13.56
N GLY A 178 23.46 -39.29 12.41
CA GLY A 178 23.37 -40.67 11.96
C GLY A 178 24.74 -41.28 11.65
N VAL A 179 25.64 -40.51 11.00
CA VAL A 179 27.02 -40.97 10.69
C VAL A 179 27.83 -41.19 11.96
N PHE A 180 27.71 -40.32 12.97
CA PHE A 180 28.39 -40.52 14.25
C PHE A 180 27.88 -41.73 15.03
N ALA A 181 26.59 -42.08 14.92
CA ALA A 181 26.02 -43.26 15.57
C ALA A 181 26.46 -44.61 14.96
N PHE A 182 27.18 -44.62 13.83
CA PHE A 182 27.78 -45.82 13.22
C PHE A 182 29.30 -45.92 13.45
N LEU A 183 29.89 -44.94 14.13
CA LEU A 183 31.34 -44.89 14.41
C LEU A 183 31.68 -45.13 15.89
N ASP A 184 30.66 -45.35 16.73
CA ASP A 184 30.72 -45.84 18.11
C ASP A 184 30.12 -47.26 18.18
#